data_AF-A0A7C9DVG0-F1
#
_entry.id   AF-A0A7C9DVG0-F1
#
_cell.length_a   1.000
_cell.length_b   1.000
_cell.length_c   1.000
_cell.angle_alpha   90.00
_cell.angle_beta   90.00
_cell.angle_gamma   90.00
#
_symmetry.space_group_name_H-M   'P 1'
#
loop_
_entity.id
_entity.type
_entity.pdbx_description
1 polymer ?
#
loop_
_entity_poly.entity_id
_entity_poly.type
_entity_poly.pdbx_seq_one_letter_code
_entity_poly.pdbx_strand_id
1 'polypeptide(L)'
;MALCYIQRVFRSGPLHPQPRILCLHGSPDGPEQYVAVMNAIFSAQRSMVPIDSCVIGAQHSAFLQQASYITGGVYLKPQQLDGLFQYLSTVFATDLHSRNFIQLPKPTGVDFRASCFCHKNTIDMGYICSVCLSIFCMHHKKCSTCGSVFGQAQSDASAASGQKRKNAS
;
A
#
# COMPACT_ATOMS: atom_id res chain seq x y z
N MET A 1 -11.97 7.19 1.17
CA MET A 1 -13.43 7.43 1.10
C MET A 1 -14.24 6.15 0.92
N ALA A 2 -14.01 5.36 -0.15
CA ALA A 2 -14.78 4.12 -0.40
C ALA A 2 -14.79 3.14 0.78
N LEU A 3 -13.63 2.86 1.39
CA LEU A 3 -13.54 1.97 2.56
C LEU A 3 -14.37 2.45 3.76
N CYS A 4 -14.36 3.76 4.03
CA CYS A 4 -15.18 4.33 5.11
C CYS A 4 -16.68 4.17 4.82
N TYR A 5 -17.08 4.33 3.56
CA TYR A 5 -18.47 4.12 3.14
C TYR A 5 -18.88 2.65 3.30
N ILE A 6 -18.05 1.72 2.84
CA ILE A 6 -18.27 0.28 3.01
C ILE A 6 -18.43 -0.06 4.50
N GLN A 7 -17.55 0.45 5.36
CA GLN A 7 -17.64 0.23 6.80
C GLN A 7 -18.92 0.81 7.40
N ARG A 8 -19.38 1.96 6.92
CA ARG A 8 -20.67 2.53 7.34
C ARG A 8 -21.82 1.60 6.96
N VAL A 9 -21.83 1.09 5.73
CA VAL A 9 -22.88 0.15 5.26
C VAL A 9 -22.90 -1.13 6.09
N PHE A 10 -21.73 -1.72 6.38
CA PHE A 10 -21.63 -2.88 7.27
C PHE A 10 -22.20 -2.64 8.66
N ARG A 11 -22.05 -1.41 9.19
CA ARG A 11 -22.56 -1.05 10.53
C ARG A 11 -24.04 -0.70 10.55
N SER A 12 -24.61 -0.28 9.42
CA SER A 12 -25.97 0.24 9.34
C SER A 12 -27.01 -0.77 8.86
N GLY A 13 -26.61 -1.87 8.20
CA GLY A 13 -27.54 -2.82 7.58
C GLY A 13 -27.62 -4.19 8.28
N PRO A 14 -28.76 -4.89 8.18
CA PRO A 14 -28.91 -6.30 8.62
C PRO A 14 -28.28 -7.31 7.64
N LEU A 15 -27.93 -6.88 6.42
CA LEU A 15 -27.30 -7.70 5.40
C LEU A 15 -25.77 -7.62 5.52
N HIS A 16 -25.10 -8.74 5.27
CA HIS A 16 -23.63 -8.81 5.14
C HIS A 16 -23.27 -8.59 3.66
N PRO A 17 -22.98 -7.36 3.20
CA PRO A 17 -22.58 -7.13 1.83
C PRO A 17 -21.25 -7.84 1.53
N GLN A 18 -21.08 -8.26 0.28
CA GLN A 18 -19.79 -8.69 -0.27
C GLN A 18 -19.20 -7.53 -1.07
N PRO A 19 -18.52 -6.56 -0.41
CA PRO A 19 -18.02 -5.38 -1.07
C PRO A 19 -16.88 -5.72 -2.04
N ARG A 20 -16.79 -4.92 -3.10
CA ARG A 20 -15.67 -4.91 -4.02
C ARG A 20 -15.45 -3.48 -4.48
N ILE A 21 -14.19 -3.11 -4.69
CA ILE A 21 -13.82 -1.81 -5.24
C ILE A 21 -13.26 -2.05 -6.64
N LEU A 22 -13.78 -1.30 -7.62
CA LEU A 22 -13.19 -1.20 -8.96
C LEU A 22 -12.56 0.18 -9.11
N CYS A 23 -11.26 0.22 -9.40
CA CYS A 23 -10.49 1.42 -9.68
C CYS A 23 -10.26 1.55 -11.19
N LEU A 24 -10.82 2.61 -11.79
CA LEU A 24 -10.50 3.02 -13.16
C LEU A 24 -9.41 4.09 -13.13
N HIS A 25 -8.29 3.86 -13.80
CA HIS A 25 -7.13 4.74 -13.72
C HIS A 25 -6.62 5.15 -15.09
N GLY A 26 -6.60 6.46 -15.37
CA GLY A 26 -6.15 7.03 -16.64
C GLY A 26 -4.85 7.83 -16.57
N SER A 27 -4.42 8.20 -15.36
CA SER A 27 -3.24 9.05 -15.11
C SER A 27 -1.96 8.23 -14.90
N PRO A 28 -0.77 8.84 -14.98
CA PRO A 28 0.45 8.25 -14.43
C PRO A 28 0.42 8.24 -12.90
N ASP A 29 1.13 7.29 -12.30
CA ASP A 29 1.27 7.20 -10.84
C ASP A 29 2.13 8.37 -10.31
N GLY A 30 1.61 9.09 -9.30
CA GLY A 30 2.35 10.13 -8.59
C GLY A 30 3.05 9.53 -7.36
N PRO A 31 4.39 9.57 -7.24
CA PRO A 31 5.08 8.88 -6.16
C PRO A 31 4.89 9.54 -4.78
N GLU A 32 4.40 10.77 -4.75
CA GLU A 32 3.97 11.46 -3.52
C GLU A 32 2.80 10.75 -2.82
N GLN A 33 1.96 10.04 -3.59
CA GLN A 33 0.75 9.40 -3.08
C GLN A 33 1.02 7.98 -2.53
N TYR A 34 2.23 7.45 -2.69
CA TYR A 34 2.59 6.08 -2.35
C TYR A 34 2.11 5.67 -0.94
N VAL A 35 2.46 6.45 0.08
CA VAL A 35 2.11 6.12 1.48
C VAL A 35 0.61 6.08 1.69
N ALA A 36 -0.11 7.05 1.15
CA ALA A 36 -1.57 7.12 1.29
C ALA A 36 -2.26 5.95 0.57
N VAL A 37 -1.81 5.63 -0.65
CA VAL A 37 -2.35 4.52 -1.46
C VAL A 37 -2.04 3.18 -0.80
N MET A 38 -0.81 2.94 -0.35
CA MET A 38 -0.44 1.70 0.34
C MET A 38 -1.20 1.50 1.65
N ASN A 39 -1.35 2.55 2.46
CA ASN A 39 -2.15 2.47 3.68
C ASN A 39 -3.61 2.13 3.38
N ALA A 40 -4.18 2.65 2.29
CA ALA A 40 -5.53 2.32 1.84
C ALA A 40 -5.62 0.87 1.36
N ILE A 41 -4.63 0.37 0.61
CA ILE A 41 -4.55 -1.03 0.15
C ILE A 41 -4.49 -2.00 1.34
N PHE A 42 -3.61 -1.76 2.31
CA PHE A 42 -3.52 -2.60 3.50
C PHE A 42 -4.78 -2.56 4.36
N SER A 43 -5.43 -1.39 4.42
CA SER A 43 -6.74 -1.28 5.08
C SER A 43 -7.80 -2.10 4.34
N ALA A 44 -7.83 -2.07 3.01
CA ALA A 44 -8.75 -2.87 2.20
C ALA A 44 -8.50 -4.38 2.38
N GLN A 45 -7.24 -4.80 2.38
CA GLN A 45 -6.84 -6.19 2.64
C GLN A 45 -7.35 -6.66 4.01
N ARG A 46 -7.14 -5.86 5.06
CA ARG A 46 -7.63 -6.18 6.42
C ARG A 46 -9.15 -6.27 6.50
N SER A 47 -9.86 -5.45 5.74
CA SER A 47 -11.31 -5.50 5.62
C SER A 47 -11.81 -6.57 4.65
N MET A 48 -10.92 -7.38 4.06
CA MET A 48 -11.24 -8.39 3.04
C MET A 48 -12.04 -7.82 1.88
N VAL A 49 -11.70 -6.61 1.43
CA VAL A 49 -12.32 -5.95 0.28
C VAL A 49 -11.37 -6.01 -0.92
N PRO A 50 -11.67 -6.83 -1.94
CA PRO A 50 -10.84 -6.91 -3.14
C PRO A 50 -10.87 -5.59 -3.92
N ILE A 51 -9.70 -5.18 -4.42
CA ILE A 51 -9.51 -4.03 -5.30
C ILE A 51 -9.20 -4.53 -6.70
N ASP A 52 -10.17 -4.42 -7.58
CA ASP A 52 -9.97 -4.57 -9.01
C ASP A 52 -9.46 -3.28 -9.62
N SER A 53 -8.57 -3.39 -10.60
CA SER A 53 -7.94 -2.25 -11.24
C SER A 53 -8.01 -2.38 -12.76
N CYS A 54 -8.61 -1.38 -13.41
CA CYS A 54 -8.59 -1.23 -14.86
C CYS A 54 -7.82 0.03 -15.24
N VAL A 55 -6.68 -0.13 -15.89
CA VAL A 55 -5.84 0.99 -16.32
C VAL A 55 -6.13 1.33 -17.76
N ILE A 56 -6.69 2.52 -17.98
CA ILE A 56 -7.03 3.10 -19.28
C ILE A 56 -5.86 3.95 -19.81
N GLY A 57 -4.95 4.36 -18.92
CA GLY A 57 -3.80 5.19 -19.27
C GLY A 57 -2.75 4.50 -20.14
N ALA A 58 -1.90 5.32 -20.77
CA ALA A 58 -0.83 4.86 -21.66
C ALA A 58 0.23 3.97 -20.97
N GLN A 59 0.43 4.13 -19.65
CA GLN A 59 1.38 3.34 -18.85
C GLN A 59 0.68 2.38 -17.89
N HIS A 60 1.39 1.37 -17.40
CA HIS A 60 0.91 0.53 -16.29
C HIS A 60 1.03 1.31 -14.97
N SER A 61 0.25 0.92 -13.97
CA SER A 61 0.30 1.49 -12.62
C SER A 61 0.84 0.44 -11.67
N ALA A 62 2.02 0.69 -11.10
CA ALA A 62 2.66 -0.23 -10.17
C ALA A 62 1.85 -0.30 -8.86
N PHE A 63 1.29 0.83 -8.42
CA PHE A 63 0.49 0.88 -7.19
C PHE A 63 -0.79 0.07 -7.32
N LEU A 64 -1.48 0.14 -8.46
CA LEU A 64 -2.70 -0.62 -8.69
C LEU A 64 -2.45 -2.10 -8.97
N GLN A 65 -1.30 -2.44 -9.57
CA GLN A 65 -0.86 -3.83 -9.65
C GLN A 65 -0.66 -4.43 -8.25
N GLN A 66 0.03 -3.71 -7.37
CA GLN A 66 0.18 -4.09 -5.96
C GLN A 66 -1.17 -4.15 -5.24
N ALA A 67 -2.06 -3.18 -5.47
CA ALA A 67 -3.39 -3.14 -4.87
C ALA A 67 -4.19 -4.42 -5.18
N SER A 68 -4.28 -4.76 -6.46
CA SER A 68 -5.02 -5.95 -6.89
C SER A 68 -4.35 -7.23 -6.40
N TYR A 69 -3.02 -7.32 -6.43
CA TYR A 69 -2.32 -8.50 -5.92
C TYR A 69 -2.51 -8.70 -4.40
N ILE A 70 -2.29 -7.66 -3.59
CA ILE A 70 -2.37 -7.73 -2.12
C ILE A 70 -3.79 -8.04 -1.64
N THR A 71 -4.81 -7.50 -2.33
CA THR A 71 -6.21 -7.68 -1.96
C THR A 71 -6.89 -8.88 -2.64
N GLY A 72 -6.19 -9.60 -3.53
CA GLY A 72 -6.76 -10.70 -4.30
C GLY A 72 -7.76 -10.26 -5.38
N GLY A 73 -7.67 -9.02 -5.84
CA GLY A 73 -8.43 -8.48 -6.97
C GLY A 73 -7.76 -8.74 -8.33
N VAL A 74 -8.38 -8.22 -9.38
CA VAL A 74 -7.92 -8.39 -10.77
C VAL A 74 -7.32 -7.09 -11.30
N TYR A 75 -6.14 -7.18 -11.90
CA TYR A 75 -5.51 -6.07 -12.63
C TYR A 75 -5.61 -6.30 -14.13
N LEU A 76 -6.13 -5.33 -14.87
CA LEU A 76 -6.18 -5.37 -16.32
C LEU A 76 -5.82 -4.01 -16.93
N LYS A 77 -5.07 -4.06 -18.02
CA LYS A 77 -4.91 -2.94 -18.94
C LYS A 77 -5.45 -3.36 -20.31
N PRO A 78 -6.58 -2.80 -20.76
CA PRO A 78 -7.10 -3.06 -22.10
C PRO A 78 -6.09 -2.65 -23.17
N GLN A 79 -5.85 -3.51 -24.17
CA GLN A 79 -5.02 -3.16 -25.32
C GLN A 79 -5.72 -2.17 -26.26
N GLN A 80 -7.04 -2.31 -26.40
CA GLN A 80 -7.88 -1.45 -27.22
C GLN A 80 -9.03 -0.88 -26.38
N LEU A 81 -9.17 0.44 -26.38
CA LEU A 81 -10.18 1.14 -25.58
C LEU A 81 -11.58 1.05 -26.18
N ASP A 82 -11.71 0.83 -27.49
CA ASP A 82 -13.02 0.64 -28.15
C ASP A 82 -13.77 -0.57 -27.58
N GLY A 83 -13.03 -1.57 -27.08
CA GLY A 83 -13.56 -2.75 -26.41
C GLY A 83 -13.71 -2.61 -24.89
N LEU A 84 -13.59 -1.40 -24.31
CA LEU A 84 -13.59 -1.21 -22.86
C LEU A 84 -14.84 -1.80 -22.18
N PHE A 85 -16.01 -1.61 -22.79
CA PHE A 85 -17.25 -2.18 -22.28
C PHE A 85 -17.17 -3.70 -22.17
N GLN A 86 -16.65 -4.38 -23.21
CA GLN A 86 -16.48 -5.83 -23.19
C GLN A 86 -15.58 -6.26 -22.03
N TYR A 87 -14.46 -5.58 -21.78
CA TYR A 87 -13.59 -5.86 -20.64
C TYR A 87 -14.30 -5.63 -19.29
N LEU A 88 -15.03 -4.53 -19.14
CA LEU A 88 -15.79 -4.22 -17.91
C LEU A 88 -16.86 -5.28 -17.63
N SER A 89 -17.61 -5.69 -18.65
CA SER A 89 -18.67 -6.69 -18.51
C SER A 89 -18.14 -8.11 -18.28
N THR A 90 -17.06 -8.51 -18.95
CA THR A 90 -16.56 -9.90 -18.88
C THR A 90 -15.67 -10.15 -17.67
N VAL A 91 -14.79 -9.19 -17.32
CA VAL A 91 -13.80 -9.37 -16.26
C VAL A 91 -14.29 -8.78 -14.95
N PHE A 92 -14.83 -7.57 -14.97
CA PHE A 92 -15.10 -6.80 -13.75
C PHE A 92 -16.54 -6.87 -13.25
N ALA A 93 -17.49 -7.37 -14.04
CA ALA A 93 -18.88 -7.57 -13.59
C ALA A 93 -19.08 -8.88 -12.82
N THR A 94 -18.29 -9.92 -13.11
CA THR A 94 -18.37 -11.23 -12.43
C THR A 94 -18.18 -11.09 -10.93
N ASP A 95 -19.03 -11.73 -10.12
CA ASP A 95 -18.92 -11.75 -8.66
C ASP A 95 -17.70 -12.57 -8.20
N LEU A 96 -17.30 -12.41 -6.93
CA LEU A 96 -16.09 -13.06 -6.40
C LEU A 96 -16.15 -14.60 -6.44
N HIS A 97 -17.34 -15.19 -6.34
CA HIS A 97 -17.51 -16.63 -6.31
C HIS A 97 -17.36 -17.23 -7.72
N SER A 98 -18.01 -16.60 -8.71
CA SER A 98 -17.96 -17.02 -10.11
C SER A 98 -16.55 -16.94 -10.72
N ARG A 99 -15.69 -16.04 -10.22
CA ARG A 99 -14.30 -15.89 -10.67
C ARG A 99 -13.45 -17.15 -10.49
N ASN A 100 -13.79 -18.00 -9.53
CA ASN A 100 -13.07 -19.26 -9.31
C ASN A 100 -13.33 -20.29 -10.42
N PHE A 101 -14.35 -20.08 -11.24
CA PHE A 101 -14.76 -20.99 -12.31
C PHE A 101 -14.43 -20.44 -13.71
N ILE A 102 -13.99 -19.19 -13.80
CA ILE A 102 -13.72 -18.50 -15.07
C ILE A 102 -12.21 -18.24 -15.17
N GLN A 103 -11.64 -18.46 -16.35
CA GLN A 103 -10.25 -18.07 -16.60
C GLN A 103 -10.14 -16.55 -16.70
N LEU A 104 -9.71 -15.93 -15.61
CA LEU A 104 -9.38 -14.52 -15.59
C LEU A 104 -7.97 -14.24 -16.14
N PRO A 105 -7.69 -12.99 -16.56
CA PRO A 105 -6.34 -12.57 -16.92
C PRO A 105 -5.36 -12.91 -15.80
N LYS A 106 -4.27 -13.59 -16.16
CA LYS A 106 -3.26 -13.97 -15.17
C LYS A 106 -2.64 -12.72 -14.55
N PRO A 107 -2.39 -12.72 -13.23
CA PRO A 107 -1.66 -11.63 -12.60
C PRO A 107 -0.29 -11.49 -13.27
N THR A 108 -0.01 -10.28 -13.76
CA THR A 108 1.32 -9.94 -14.28
C THR A 108 2.28 -9.78 -13.11
N GLY A 109 3.58 -10.02 -13.36
CA GLY A 109 4.60 -9.84 -12.33
C GLY A 109 4.52 -8.44 -11.73
N VAL A 110 4.30 -8.36 -10.42
CA VAL A 110 4.16 -7.10 -9.69
C VAL A 110 5.53 -6.66 -9.20
N ASP A 111 5.85 -5.38 -9.41
CA ASP A 111 7.06 -4.77 -8.90
C ASP A 111 6.85 -4.28 -7.46
N PHE A 112 7.59 -4.87 -6.50
CA PHE A 112 7.54 -4.52 -5.07
C PHE A 112 8.71 -3.65 -4.62
N ARG A 113 9.49 -3.09 -5.54
CA ARG A 113 10.61 -2.23 -5.18
C ARG A 113 10.14 -1.03 -4.40
N ALA A 114 10.89 -0.71 -3.35
CA ALA A 114 10.60 0.43 -2.51
C ALA A 114 10.97 1.73 -3.23
N SER A 115 10.17 2.78 -3.02
CA SER A 115 10.51 4.14 -3.45
C SER A 115 11.20 4.89 -2.32
N CYS A 116 12.34 5.51 -2.60
CA CYS A 116 13.06 6.28 -1.60
C CYS A 116 12.29 7.56 -1.21
N PHE A 117 12.32 7.93 0.07
CA PHE A 117 11.67 9.15 0.55
C PHE A 117 12.40 10.43 0.14
N CYS A 118 13.69 10.36 -0.20
CA CYS A 118 14.49 11.50 -0.67
C CYS A 118 14.07 11.97 -2.06
N HIS A 119 14.15 11.08 -3.05
CA HIS A 119 13.98 11.42 -4.47
C HIS A 119 12.71 10.85 -5.09
N LYS A 120 11.97 10.00 -4.36
CA LYS A 120 10.74 9.35 -4.83
C LYS A 120 10.95 8.36 -5.98
N ASN A 121 12.20 7.98 -6.24
CA ASN A 121 12.59 6.97 -7.21
C ASN A 121 12.57 5.58 -6.60
N THR A 122 12.24 4.57 -7.41
CA THR A 122 12.36 3.16 -7.04
C THR A 122 13.82 2.76 -6.86
N ILE A 123 14.10 1.99 -5.81
CA ILE A 123 15.45 1.52 -5.46
C ILE A 123 15.44 0.03 -5.13
N ASP A 124 16.51 -0.67 -5.49
CA ASP A 124 16.70 -2.09 -5.16
C ASP A 124 17.38 -2.26 -3.79
N MET A 125 18.30 -1.36 -3.44
CA MET A 125 19.01 -1.35 -2.15
C MET A 125 18.86 0.02 -1.50
N GLY A 126 18.54 0.05 -0.22
CA GLY A 126 18.32 1.28 0.53
C GLY A 126 18.59 1.16 2.03
N TYR A 127 18.64 2.30 2.70
CA TYR A 127 18.82 2.43 4.14
C TYR A 127 17.48 2.71 4.81
N ILE A 128 17.16 2.00 5.88
CA ILE A 128 15.88 2.11 6.59
C ILE A 128 16.08 2.81 7.92
N CYS A 129 15.21 3.76 8.26
CA CYS A 129 15.17 4.33 9.60
C CYS A 129 14.54 3.36 10.60
N SER A 130 15.26 2.98 11.65
CA SER A 130 14.74 2.09 12.70
C SER A 130 13.59 2.69 13.51
N VAL A 131 13.43 4.02 13.51
CA VAL A 131 12.39 4.72 14.28
C VAL A 131 11.10 4.88 13.50
N CYS A 132 11.18 5.36 12.25
CA CYS A 132 9.99 5.70 11.45
C CYS A 132 9.83 4.85 10.18
N LEU A 133 10.70 3.87 9.95
CA LEU A 133 10.70 2.96 8.80
C LEU A 133 10.79 3.65 7.43
N SER A 134 11.20 4.93 7.40
CA SER A 134 11.47 5.64 6.15
C SER A 134 12.68 5.06 5.42
N ILE A 135 12.56 4.96 4.09
CA ILE A 135 13.54 4.32 3.22
C ILE A 135 14.32 5.40 2.45
N PHE A 136 15.65 5.30 2.43
CA PHE A 136 16.55 6.27 1.80
C PHE A 136 17.48 5.59 0.80
N CYS A 137 17.78 6.27 -0.31
CA CYS A 137 18.68 5.77 -1.35
C CYS A 137 20.17 5.88 -0.99
N MET A 138 20.52 6.73 -0.02
CA MET A 138 21.88 6.93 0.46
C MET A 138 21.89 6.99 1.98
N HIS A 139 23.05 6.71 2.57
CA HIS A 139 23.21 6.84 4.01
C HIS A 139 23.23 8.32 4.41
N HIS A 140 22.39 8.68 5.36
CA HIS A 140 22.38 10.01 5.98
C HIS A 140 22.77 9.88 7.45
N LYS A 141 23.29 10.95 8.07
CA LYS A 141 23.57 10.99 9.53
C LYS A 141 22.31 11.24 10.37
N LYS A 142 21.29 11.85 9.77
CA LYS A 142 20.02 12.18 10.41
C LYS A 142 18.86 11.83 9.47
N CYS A 143 17.78 11.28 10.02
CA CYS A 143 16.56 11.00 9.28
C CYS A 143 15.87 12.31 8.88
N SER A 144 15.62 12.52 7.59
CA SER A 144 14.90 13.71 7.11
C SER A 144 13.41 13.73 7.50
N THR A 145 12.81 12.56 7.74
CA THR A 145 11.39 12.42 8.13
C THR A 145 11.13 12.68 9.62
N CYS A 146 11.83 11.98 10.53
CA CYS A 146 11.59 12.07 11.97
C CYS A 146 12.70 12.78 12.76
N GLY A 147 13.83 13.13 12.12
CA GLY A 147 14.93 13.83 12.76
C GLY A 147 15.86 12.98 13.64
N SER A 148 15.67 11.65 13.71
CA SER A 148 16.55 10.76 14.48
C SER A 148 17.98 10.74 13.92
N VAL A 149 18.99 10.69 14.78
CA VAL A 149 20.41 10.57 14.38
C VAL A 149 20.76 9.09 14.28
N PHE A 150 21.30 8.67 13.14
CA PHE A 150 21.67 7.27 12.93
C PHE A 150 23.00 6.97 13.64
N GLY A 151 23.06 5.85 14.37
CA GLY A 151 24.29 5.37 15.01
C GLY A 151 24.53 5.82 16.45
N GLN A 152 23.62 6.58 17.08
CA GLN A 152 23.61 6.66 18.55
C GLN A 152 22.96 5.40 19.10
N ALA A 153 23.79 4.42 19.47
CA ALA A 153 23.37 3.43 20.46
C ALA A 153 22.92 4.21 21.71
N GLN A 154 21.80 3.82 22.32
CA GLN A 154 21.32 4.40 23.57
C GLN A 154 22.42 4.36 24.64
N SER A 155 23.16 5.44 24.79
CA SER A 155 24.15 5.63 25.86
C SER A 155 23.61 6.54 26.95
N ASP A 156 22.29 6.50 27.21
CA ASP A 156 21.63 7.32 28.24
C ASP A 156 20.69 6.49 29.13
N ALA A 157 21.11 5.29 29.52
CA ALA A 157 20.39 4.44 30.48
C ALA A 157 21.22 4.05 31.73
N SER A 158 22.34 4.73 32.01
CA SER A 158 23.21 4.37 33.15
C SER A 158 23.78 5.56 33.92
N ALA A 159 23.03 6.65 34.08
CA ALA A 159 23.43 7.79 34.93
C ALA A 159 22.39 8.21 35.99
N ALA A 160 21.43 7.33 36.35
CA ALA A 160 20.35 7.69 37.30
C ALA A 160 20.00 6.60 38.34
N SER A 161 20.98 5.85 38.89
CA SER A 161 20.72 4.93 40.03
C SER A 161 21.78 4.89 41.13
N GLY A 162 22.66 5.90 41.24
CA GLY A 162 23.87 5.80 42.07
C GLY A 162 24.02 6.71 43.30
N GLN A 163 23.08 7.58 43.67
CA GLN A 163 23.27 8.51 44.80
C GLN A 163 22.06 8.60 45.73
N LYS A 164 21.80 7.53 46.50
CA LYS A 164 21.07 7.63 47.77
C LYS A 164 21.32 6.37 48.62
N ARG A 165 22.45 6.32 49.31
CA ARG A 165 22.65 5.58 50.58
C ARG A 165 24.10 5.70 51.05
N LYS A 166 24.30 6.50 52.09
CA LYS A 166 25.19 6.31 53.26
C LYS A 166 25.66 7.69 53.74
N ASN A 167 25.08 8.12 54.85
CA ASN A 167 25.80 8.77 55.96
C ASN A 167 24.88 8.67 57.18
N ALA A 168 25.10 7.62 57.97
CA ALA A 168 24.72 7.52 59.36
C ALA A 168 25.95 7.00 60.08
N SER A 169 26.64 7.88 60.79
CA SER A 169 27.60 7.63 61.87
C SER A 169 27.68 8.91 62.68
#